data_AF-A0A1W9NW88-F1
#
_entry.id   AF-A0A1W9NW88-F1
#
_cell.length_a   1.000
_cell.length_b   1.000
_cell.length_c   1.000
_cell.angle_alpha   90.00
_cell.angle_beta   90.00
_cell.angle_gamma   90.00
#
_symmetry.space_group_name_H-M   'P 1'
#
loop_
_entity.id
_entity.type
_entity.pdbx_description
1 polymer ?
#
loop_
_entity_poly.entity_id
_entity_poly.type
_entity_poly.pdbx_seq_one_letter_code
_entity_poly.pdbx_strand_id
1 'polypeptide(L)' 'MKPKFGEYFLCEEFACPCCGVALMDRDFIIALNRLRALADRPIWVNSGFRCFNHNYAIGGAPGSYHMAGKAADI' A
#
# COMPACT_ATOMS: atom_id res chain seq x y z
N MET A 1 -8.66 11.38 -14.81
CA MET A 1 -8.02 11.54 -13.48
C MET A 1 -7.68 10.16 -12.96
N LYS A 2 -6.44 9.90 -12.49
CA LYS A 2 -6.09 8.61 -11.89
C LYS A 2 -6.76 8.46 -10.51
N PRO A 3 -7.20 7.25 -10.12
CA PRO A 3 -7.80 7.02 -8.82
C PRO A 3 -6.78 7.23 -7.69
N LYS A 4 -7.25 7.77 -6.57
CA LYS A 4 -6.43 8.13 -5.42
C LYS A 4 -6.91 7.48 -4.14
N PHE A 5 -5.95 7.20 -3.26
CA PHE A 5 -6.17 6.89 -1.86
C PHE A 5 -5.95 8.15 -1.02
N GLY A 6 -7.04 8.88 -0.79
CA GLY A 6 -7.02 10.19 -0.13
C GLY A 6 -6.45 11.28 -1.03
N GLU A 7 -5.78 12.25 -0.43
CA GLU A 7 -5.29 13.44 -1.14
C GLU A 7 -3.96 13.19 -1.84
N TYR A 8 -3.11 12.42 -1.16
CA TYR A 8 -1.68 12.42 -1.41
C TYR A 8 -1.19 11.30 -2.33
N PHE A 9 -1.87 10.15 -2.32
CA PHE A 9 -1.35 8.95 -2.98
C PHE A 9 -2.29 8.46 -4.08
N LEU A 10 -1.72 8.05 -5.20
CA LEU A 10 -2.42 7.32 -6.26
C LEU A 10 -2.63 5.87 -5.82
N CYS A 11 -3.73 5.26 -6.25
CA CYS A 11 -3.99 3.84 -5.93
C CYS A 11 -2.90 2.91 -6.49
N GLU A 12 -2.31 3.26 -7.64
CA GLU A 12 -1.27 2.46 -8.30
C GLU A 12 0.04 2.36 -7.49
N GLU A 13 0.32 3.32 -6.60
CA GLU A 13 1.48 3.28 -5.70
C GLU A 13 1.40 2.12 -4.70
N PHE A 14 0.21 1.58 -4.47
CA PHE A 14 -0.02 0.44 -3.57
C PHE A 14 -0.35 -0.86 -4.31
N ALA A 15 -0.36 -0.83 -5.65
CA ALA A 15 -0.72 -1.99 -6.44
C ALA A 15 0.34 -3.08 -6.36
N CYS A 16 -0.10 -4.31 -6.15
CA CYS A 16 0.77 -5.48 -6.22
C CYS A 16 1.35 -5.58 -7.64
N PRO A 17 2.68 -5.59 -7.83
CA PRO A 17 3.30 -5.61 -9.16
C PRO A 17 2.98 -6.88 -9.95
N CYS A 18 2.59 -7.96 -9.28
CA CYS A 18 2.21 -9.21 -9.91
C CYS A 18 0.84 -9.16 -10.61
N CYS A 19 -0.15 -8.45 -10.06
CA CYS A 19 -1.53 -8.51 -10.55
C CYS A 19 -2.23 -7.15 -10.70
N GLY A 20 -1.57 -6.05 -10.34
CA GLY A 20 -2.13 -4.68 -10.41
C GLY A 20 -3.19 -4.36 -9.35
N VAL A 21 -3.53 -5.31 -8.49
CA VAL A 21 -4.56 -5.13 -7.45
C VAL A 21 -4.00 -4.29 -6.30
N ALA A 22 -4.77 -3.33 -5.80
CA ALA A 22 -4.42 -2.45 -4.68
C ALA A 22 -5.49 -2.52 -3.57
N LEU A 23 -5.68 -3.69 -2.95
CA LEU A 23 -6.67 -3.86 -1.87
C LEU A 23 -6.09 -3.36 -0.54
N MET A 24 -6.20 -2.05 -0.30
CA MET A 24 -5.72 -1.41 0.92
C MET A 24 -6.85 -1.22 1.94
N ASP A 25 -6.49 -1.36 3.22
CA ASP A 25 -7.39 -1.08 4.34
C ASP A 25 -7.66 0.43 4.44
N ARG A 26 -8.92 0.79 4.64
CA ARG A 26 -9.36 2.19 4.65
C ARG A 26 -8.71 2.99 5.79
N ASP A 27 -8.64 2.42 6.98
CA ASP A 27 -8.11 3.13 8.15
C ASP A 27 -6.59 3.27 8.06
N PHE A 28 -5.91 2.27 7.48
CA PHE A 28 -4.49 2.38 7.13
C PHE A 28 -4.24 3.55 6.17
N ILE A 29 -5.02 3.67 5.09
CA ILE A 29 -4.89 4.77 4.12
C ILE A 29 -5.13 6.14 4.76
N ILE A 30 -6.13 6.25 5.65
CA ILE A 30 -6.40 7.50 6.38
C ILE A 30 -5.20 7.85 7.28
N ALA A 31 -4.67 6.88 8.02
CA ALA A 31 -3.52 7.09 8.89
C ALA A 31 -2.27 7.52 8.09
N LEU A 32 -2.00 6.88 6.95
CA LEU A 32 -0.84 7.21 6.11
C LEU A 32 -0.97 8.58 5.45
N ASN A 33 -2.17 8.98 5.01
CA ASN A 33 -2.41 10.35 4.53
C ASN A 33 -2.19 11.39 5.63
N ARG A 34 -2.63 11.12 6.86
CA ARG A 34 -2.36 12.00 8.02
C ARG A 34 -0.87 12.08 8.34
N LEU A 35 -0.16 10.95 8.31
CA LEU A 35 1.28 10.92 8.49
C LEU A 35 1.99 11.79 7.45
N ARG A 36 1.62 11.68 6.17
CA ARG A 36 2.18 12.52 5.10
C ARG A 36 1.88 14.00 5.30
N ALA A 37 0.66 14.36 5.71
CA ALA A 37 0.32 15.74 6.03
C ALA A 37 1.17 16.30 7.19
N LEU A 38 1.34 15.52 8.26
CA LEU A 38 2.14 15.92 9.43
C LEU A 38 3.64 16.03 9.14
N ALA A 39 4.15 15.15 8.27
CA ALA A 39 5.56 15.16 7.90
C ALA A 39 5.93 16.32 6.95
N ASP A 40 4.93 16.94 6.32
CA ASP A 40 5.05 18.02 5.33
C ASP A 40 6.11 17.73 4.25
N ARG A 41 6.22 16.45 3.87
CA ARG A 41 7.16 15.96 2.87
C ARG A 41 6.59 14.74 2.14
N PRO A 42 7.05 14.44 0.92
CA PRO A 42 6.66 13.22 0.23
C PRO A 42 7.02 11.96 1.03
N ILE A 43 6.12 10.99 1.01
CA ILE A 43 6.36 9.61 1.46
C ILE A 43 6.25 8.74 0.20
N TRP A 44 7.28 7.96 -0.10
CA TRP A 44 7.34 7.13 -1.31
C TRP A 44 6.94 5.70 -0.95
N VAL A 45 5.92 5.16 -1.59
CA VAL A 45 5.48 3.79 -1.32
C VAL A 45 6.26 2.82 -2.23
N ASN A 46 7.12 2.01 -1.63
CA ASN A 46 7.89 0.97 -2.33
C ASN A 46 7.06 -0.31 -2.51
N SER A 47 6.17 -0.61 -1.55
CA SER A 47 5.26 -1.75 -1.62
C SER A 47 4.01 -1.48 -0.80
N GLY A 48 2.83 -1.79 -1.34
CA GLY A 48 1.54 -1.71 -0.64
C GLY A 48 0.91 -3.09 -0.49
N PHE A 49 -0.20 -3.33 -1.20
CA PHE A 49 -0.85 -4.63 -1.19
C PHE A 49 0.02 -5.69 -1.89
N ARG A 50 0.06 -6.91 -1.34
CA ARG A 50 0.65 -8.08 -2.00
C ARG A 50 -0.40 -9.18 -2.09
N CYS A 51 -0.63 -9.74 -3.28
CA CYS A 51 -1.45 -10.95 -3.39
C CYS A 51 -0.71 -12.15 -2.79
N PHE A 52 -1.44 -13.22 -2.48
CA PHE A 52 -0.85 -14.45 -1.92
C PHE A 52 0.31 -14.98 -2.77
N ASN A 53 0.13 -15.06 -4.09
CA ASN A 53 1.15 -15.56 -5.01
C ASN A 53 2.44 -14.73 -4.97
N HIS A 54 2.31 -13.40 -5.00
CA HIS A 54 3.47 -12.52 -4.95
C HIS A 54 4.16 -12.57 -3.59
N ASN A 55 3.39 -12.54 -2.49
CA ASN A 55 3.94 -12.66 -1.15
C ASN A 55 4.71 -13.98 -0.98
N TYR A 56 4.15 -15.11 -1.42
CA TYR A 56 4.84 -16.41 -1.37
C TYR A 56 6.09 -16.44 -2.25
N ALA A 57 6.01 -15.94 -3.49
CA ALA A 57 7.13 -15.96 -4.44
C ALA A 57 8.37 -15.21 -3.94
N ILE A 58 8.20 -14.17 -3.13
CA ILE A 58 9.29 -13.40 -2.54
C ILE A 58 9.69 -13.87 -1.13
N GLY A 59 9.15 -15.00 -0.65
CA GLY A 59 9.43 -15.54 0.68
C GLY A 59 8.79 -14.76 1.82
N GLY A 60 7.69 -14.05 1.56
CA GLY A 60 6.93 -13.31 2.57
C GLY A 60 6.24 -14.22 3.58
N ALA A 61 6.05 -13.70 4.80
CA ALA A 61 5.44 -14.46 5.89
C ALA A 61 3.98 -14.87 5.55
N PRO A 62 3.52 -16.07 5.96
CA PRO A 62 2.14 -16.54 5.72
C PRO A 62 1.03 -15.64 6.28
N GLY A 63 1.33 -14.82 7.29
CA GLY A 63 0.42 -13.84 7.90
C GLY A 63 0.77 -12.39 7.59
N SER A 64 1.48 -12.13 6.49
CA SER A 64 1.94 -10.78 6.13
C SER A 64 0.79 -9.77 6.02
N TYR A 65 0.93 -8.63 6.71
CA TYR A 65 -0.06 -7.55 6.66
C TYR A 65 -0.18 -6.88 5.28
N HIS A 66 0.79 -7.06 4.38
CA HIS A 66 0.65 -6.65 2.98
C HIS A 66 -0.51 -7.37 2.28
N MET A 67 -0.75 -8.63 2.63
CA MET A 67 -1.88 -9.40 2.08
C MET A 67 -3.23 -8.96 2.66
N ALA A 68 -3.22 -8.26 3.79
CA ALA A 68 -4.41 -7.67 4.41
C ALA A 68 -4.60 -6.20 4.05
N GLY A 69 -3.72 -5.61 3.22
CA GLY A 69 -3.77 -4.18 2.89
C GLY A 69 -3.45 -3.26 4.07
N LYS A 70 -2.79 -3.77 5.12
CA LYS A 70 -2.52 -3.08 6.38
C LYS A 70 -1.04 -2.75 6.60
N ALA A 71 -0.23 -2.88 5.55
CA ALA A 71 1.19 -2.55 5.59
C ALA A 71 1.59 -1.83 4.30
N ALA A 72 2.60 -0.97 4.42
CA ALA A 72 3.31 -0.40 3.31
C ALA A 72 4.79 -0.28 3.67
N ASP A 73 5.65 -0.53 2.69
CA ASP A 73 7.07 -0.21 2.76
C ASP A 73 7.23 1.22 2.23
N ILE A 74 7.80 2.12 3.04
CA ILE A 74 7.92 3.56 2.76
C ILE A 74 9.33 4.12 2.95
#